data_AF-A0A0U8TNI2-F1
#
_entry.id   AF-A0A0U8TNI2-F1
#
_cell.length_a   1.000
_cell.length_b   1.000
_cell.length_c   1.000
_cell.angle_alpha   90.00
_cell.angle_beta   90.00
_cell.angle_gamma   90.00
#
_symmetry.space_group_name_H-M   'P 1'
#
loop_
_entity.id
_entity.type
_entity.pdbx_description
1 polymer ?
#
loop_
_entity_poly.entity_id
_entity_poly.type
_entity_poly.pdbx_seq_one_letter_code
_entity_poly.pdbx_strand_id
1 'polypeptide(L)' 'MRILFLLFPLFLLLVHSAAGGKHDKCVRRGGFCAVGGCRFPYKYVGVCSALSHCCKP' A
#
# COMPACT_ATOMS: atom_id res chain seq x y z
N MET A 1 -13.52 7.32 -30.93
CA MET A 1 -12.28 7.57 -30.16
C MET A 1 -12.65 8.14 -28.79
N ARG A 2 -12.60 7.32 -27.72
CA ARG A 2 -12.94 7.72 -26.33
C ARG A 2 -12.70 6.57 -25.32
N ILE A 3 -12.61 5.32 -25.79
CA ILE A 3 -12.44 4.13 -24.96
C ILE A 3 -11.09 4.07 -24.21
N LEU A 4 -10.02 4.65 -24.75
CA LEU A 4 -8.71 4.67 -24.05
C LEU A 4 -8.76 5.34 -22.67
N PHE A 5 -9.63 6.35 -22.49
CA PHE A 5 -9.74 7.07 -21.22
C PHE A 5 -10.44 6.28 -20.11
N LEU A 6 -11.21 5.24 -20.46
CA LEU A 6 -11.91 4.39 -19.48
C LEU A 6 -11.01 3.27 -18.95
N LEU A 7 -9.98 2.85 -19.70
CA LEU A 7 -9.01 1.86 -19.21
C LEU A 7 -8.09 2.42 -18.12
N PHE A 8 -7.70 3.69 -18.23
CA PHE A 8 -6.80 4.33 -17.27
C PHE A 8 -7.29 4.31 -15.79
N PRO A 9 -8.56 4.67 -15.46
CA PRO A 9 -9.05 4.58 -14.09
C PRO A 9 -9.20 3.14 -13.59
N LEU A 10 -9.52 2.19 -14.46
CA LEU A 10 -9.58 0.77 -14.08
C LEU A 10 -8.21 0.23 -13.67
N PHE A 11 -7.14 0.62 -14.37
CA PHE A 11 -5.78 0.25 -14.00
C PHE A 11 -5.34 0.86 -12.66
N LEU A 12 -5.69 2.12 -12.39
CA LEU A 12 -5.41 2.76 -11.10
C LEU A 12 -6.17 2.10 -9.94
N LEU A 13 -7.43 1.72 -10.16
CA LEU A 13 -8.23 1.00 -9.17
C LEU A 13 -7.65 -0.38 -8.87
N LEU A 14 -7.18 -1.11 -9.88
CA LEU A 14 -6.57 -2.43 -9.73
C LEU A 14 -5.25 -2.36 -8.94
N VAL A 15 -4.44 -1.32 -9.15
CA VAL A 15 -3.22 -1.08 -8.35
C VAL A 15 -3.56 -0.80 -6.88
N HIS A 16 -4.66 -0.09 -6.61
CA HIS A 16 -5.15 0.13 -5.25
C HIS A 16 -5.66 -1.18 -4.62
N SER A 17 -6.40 -1.99 -5.36
CA SER A 17 -6.95 -3.27 -4.90
C SER A 17 -5.88 -4.33 -4.63
N ALA A 18 -4.78 -4.34 -5.38
CA ALA A 18 -3.64 -5.25 -5.13
C ALA A 18 -2.82 -4.83 -3.89
N ALA A 19 -2.80 -3.54 -3.56
CA ALA A 19 -2.16 -3.02 -2.35
C ALA A 19 -3.06 -3.17 -1.11
N GLY A 20 -4.38 -3.16 -1.27
CA GLY A 20 -5.36 -3.25 -0.19
C GLY A 20 -5.10 -4.41 0.76
N GLY A 21 -4.98 -5.64 0.25
CA GLY A 21 -4.85 -6.83 1.10
C GLY A 21 -3.63 -6.86 2.04
N LYS A 22 -2.54 -6.15 1.73
CA LYS A 22 -1.36 -6.04 2.62
C LYS A 22 -1.44 -4.78 3.49
N HIS A 23 -1.97 -3.69 2.94
CA HIS A 23 -2.23 -2.46 3.67
C HIS A 23 -3.21 -2.71 4.82
N ASP A 24 -4.37 -3.30 4.54
CA ASP A 24 -5.40 -3.62 5.52
C ASP A 24 -4.87 -4.54 6.62
N LYS A 25 -4.02 -5.52 6.27
CA LYS A 25 -3.37 -6.40 7.26
C LYS A 25 -2.44 -5.63 8.20
N CYS A 26 -1.69 -4.65 7.69
CA CYS A 26 -0.83 -3.81 8.50
C CYS A 26 -1.64 -2.91 9.45
N VAL A 27 -2.67 -2.25 8.91
CA VAL A 27 -3.56 -1.36 9.66
C VAL A 27 -4.33 -2.12 10.74
N ARG A 28 -4.87 -3.31 10.42
CA ARG A 28 -5.55 -4.17 11.42
C ARG A 28 -4.64 -4.67 12.53
N ARG A 29 -3.32 -4.70 12.32
CA ARG A 29 -2.31 -5.03 13.35
C ARG A 29 -1.92 -3.81 14.19
N GLY A 30 -2.52 -2.64 13.95
CA GLY A 30 -2.18 -1.37 14.60
C GLY A 30 -0.89 -0.72 14.07
N GLY A 31 -0.48 -1.08 12.85
CA GLY A 31 0.64 -0.44 12.15
C GLY A 31 0.18 0.48 11.04
N PHE A 32 1.13 1.10 10.34
CA PHE A 32 0.88 1.90 9.14
C PHE A 32 1.91 1.58 8.06
N CYS A 33 1.59 1.89 6.81
CA CYS A 33 2.49 1.68 5.69
C CYS A 33 3.31 2.95 5.39
N ALA A 34 4.63 2.85 5.44
CA ALA A 34 5.56 3.95 5.12
C ALA A 34 6.34 3.63 3.84
N VAL A 35 6.47 4.60 2.94
CA VAL A 35 7.27 4.46 1.72
C VAL A 35 8.76 4.58 2.05
N GLY A 36 9.58 3.66 1.55
CA GLY A 36 11.04 3.67 1.70
C GLY A 36 11.58 3.07 3.01
N GLY A 37 10.83 3.12 4.12
CA GLY A 37 11.25 2.47 5.37
C GLY A 37 10.56 3.02 6.62
N CYS A 38 10.81 2.39 7.77
CA CYS A 38 10.29 2.84 9.06
C CYS A 38 11.25 3.83 9.71
N ARG A 39 10.72 4.97 10.17
CA ARG A 39 11.46 5.93 11.01
C ARG A 39 11.34 5.55 12.47
N PHE A 40 12.40 5.78 13.24
CA PHE A 40 12.35 5.70 14.70
C PHE A 40 11.22 6.59 15.25
N PRO A 41 10.40 6.12 16.21
CA PRO A 41 10.52 4.89 17.02
C PRO A 41 9.88 3.62 16.40
N TYR A 42 9.37 3.68 15.17
CA TYR A 42 8.63 2.59 14.55
C TYR A 42 9.55 1.52 13.97
N LYS A 43 9.25 0.25 14.25
CA LYS A 43 9.98 -0.91 13.76
C LYS A 43 9.34 -1.49 12.50
N TYR A 44 10.19 -2.07 11.64
CA TYR A 44 9.77 -2.85 10.48
C TYR A 44 9.12 -4.16 10.91
N VAL A 45 7.88 -4.39 10.48
CA VAL A 45 7.11 -5.61 10.77
C VAL A 45 6.67 -6.37 9.52
N GLY A 46 6.86 -5.80 8.32
CA GLY A 46 6.55 -6.46 7.06
C GLY A 46 6.47 -5.50 5.89
N VAL A 47 5.98 -5.97 4.74
CA VAL A 47 5.85 -5.17 3.52
C VAL A 47 4.38 -4.92 3.19
N CYS A 48 4.02 -3.67 2.92
CA CYS A 48 2.69 -3.31 2.44
C CYS A 48 2.60 -3.31 0.90
N SER A 49 3.65 -2.88 0.22
CA SER A 49 3.73 -2.84 -1.26
C SER A 49 5.20 -2.89 -1.69
N ALA A 50 5.48 -2.91 -2.99
CA ALA A 50 6.85 -2.98 -3.52
C ALA A 50 7.77 -1.87 -2.98
N LEU A 51 7.22 -0.67 -2.72
CA LEU A 51 7.95 0.49 -2.20
C LEU A 51 7.59 0.87 -0.76
N SER A 52 6.65 0.16 -0.12
CA SER A 52 6.14 0.55 1.21
C SER A 52 6.19 -0.57 2.22
N HIS A 53 6.64 -0.24 3.42
CA HIS A 53 6.87 -1.15 4.53
C HIS A 53 5.82 -0.93 5.61
N CYS A 54 5.38 -2.02 6.24
CA CYS A 54 4.56 -1.98 7.43
C CYS A 54 5.43 -1.62 8.64
N CYS A 55 5.08 -0.53 9.30
CA CYS A 55 5.77 0.03 10.45
C CYS A 55 4.84 0.01 11.66
N LYS A 56 5.37 -0.39 12.81
CA LYS A 56 4.63 -0.48 14.07
C LYS A 56 5.51 0.01 15.22
N PRO A 57 4.98 0.78 16.19
CA PRO A 57 5.75 1.20 17.35
C PRO A 57 6.24 -0.01 18.17
#